data_AF-A0A9E2WVS9-F1
#
_entry.id   AF-A0A9E2WVS9-F1
#
_cell.length_a   1.000
_cell.length_b   1.000
_cell.length_c   1.000
_cell.angle_alpha   90.00
_cell.angle_beta   90.00
_cell.angle_gamma   90.00
#
_symmetry.space_group_name_H-M   'P 1'
#
loop_
_entity.id
_entity.type
_entity.pdbx_description
1 polymer ?
#
loop_
_entity_poly.entity_id
_entity_poly.type
_entity_poly.pdbx_seq_one_letter_code
_entity_poly.pdbx_strand_id
1 'polypeptide(L)' 'MADLHVGDSVTFQGRAFRVRGISPMSASPRRVLLEDPDTGDKVEALADDVEPDDDSAA' A
#
# COMPACT_ATOMS: atom_id res chain seq x y z
N MET A 1 -0.24 -14.36 1.63
CA MET A 1 0.18 -12.98 1.90
C MET A 1 0.06 -12.24 0.58
N ALA A 2 -0.77 -11.20 0.53
CA ALA A 2 -1.00 -10.45 -0.69
C ALA A 2 0.31 -9.82 -1.17
N ASP A 3 0.59 -9.95 -2.46
CA ASP A 3 1.80 -9.39 -3.07
C ASP A 3 1.48 -7.95 -3.47
N LEU A 4 1.83 -7.00 -2.60
CA LEU A 4 1.70 -5.58 -2.88
C LEU A 4 2.79 -5.19 -3.89
N HIS A 5 2.42 -4.42 -4.90
CA HIS A 5 3.32 -3.86 -5.89
C HIS A 5 3.24 -2.33 -5.90
N VAL A 6 4.34 -1.69 -6.28
CA VAL A 6 4.34 -0.25 -6.53
C VAL A 6 3.42 0.04 -7.71
N GLY A 7 2.43 0.92 -7.48
CA GLY A 7 1.39 1.25 -8.44
C GLY A 7 0.01 0.73 -8.06
N ASP A 8 -0.07 -0.26 -7.17
CA ASP A 8 -1.32 -0.84 -6.68
C ASP A 8 -2.12 0.17 -5.86
N SER A 9 -3.44 0.03 -5.93
CA SER A 9 -4.38 0.73 -5.06
C SER A 9 -4.65 -0.12 -3.82
N VAL A 10 -4.55 0.50 -2.66
CA VAL A 10 -4.81 -0.15 -1.37
C VAL A 10 -5.70 0.74 -0.52
N THR A 11 -6.44 0.13 0.39
CA THR A 11 -7.22 0.85 1.40
C THR A 11 -6.45 0.88 2.72
N PHE A 12 -6.25 2.08 3.27
CA PHE A 12 -5.65 2.29 4.59
C PHE A 12 -6.55 3.22 5.40
N GLN A 13 -6.95 2.81 6.61
CA GLN A 13 -7.87 3.56 7.47
C GLN A 13 -9.17 3.99 6.77
N GLY A 14 -9.70 3.17 5.87
CA GLY A 14 -10.94 3.44 5.13
C GLY A 14 -10.79 4.49 4.02
N ARG A 15 -9.56 4.83 3.62
CA ARG A 15 -9.28 5.71 2.48
C ARG A 15 -8.40 4.99 1.47
N ALA A 16 -8.60 5.30 0.18
CA ALA A 16 -7.81 4.72 -0.89
C ALA A 16 -6.47 5.45 -1.03
N PHE A 17 -5.40 4.68 -1.16
CA PHE A 17 -4.05 5.16 -1.39
C PHE A 17 -3.39 4.35 -2.48
N ARG A 18 -2.33 4.92 -3.06
CA ARG A 18 -1.52 4.25 -4.06
C ARG A 18 -0.16 3.86 -3.50
N VAL A 19 0.27 2.63 -3.71
CA VAL A 19 1.57 2.16 -3.26
C VAL A 19 2.66 2.84 -4.09
N ARG A 20 3.55 3.57 -3.42
CA ARG A 20 4.71 4.22 -4.03
C ARG A 20 6.03 3.52 -3.74
N GLY A 21 6.10 2.77 -2.65
CA GLY A 21 7.31 2.08 -2.25
C GLY A 21 6.99 0.97 -1.27
N ILE A 22 7.81 -0.07 -1.27
CA ILE A 22 7.62 -1.24 -0.41
C ILE A 22 8.97 -1.59 0.18
N SER A 23 8.99 -1.80 1.48
CA SER A 23 10.20 -2.24 2.17
C SER A 23 10.58 -3.64 1.70
N PRO A 24 11.89 -3.93 1.59
CA PRO A 24 12.37 -5.24 1.18
C PRO A 24 11.82 -6.34 2.09
N MET A 25 11.63 -7.54 1.54
CA MET A 25 11.07 -8.70 2.25
C MET A 25 11.81 -9.04 3.56
N SER A 26 13.07 -8.66 3.70
CA SER A 26 13.87 -8.87 4.92
C SER A 26 13.58 -7.90 6.07
N ALA A 27 12.76 -6.87 5.84
CA ALA A 27 12.40 -5.89 6.86
C ALA A 27 11.15 -6.34 7.63
N SER A 28 11.31 -6.56 8.94
CA SER A 28 10.22 -6.89 9.86
C SER A 28 10.09 -5.80 10.94
N PRO A 29 8.96 -5.09 11.03
CA PRO A 29 7.76 -5.26 10.20
C PRO A 29 7.89 -4.64 8.80
N ARG A 30 7.19 -5.22 7.81
CA ARG A 30 7.23 -4.76 6.42
C ARG A 30 6.44 -3.46 6.30
N ARG A 31 7.09 -2.38 5.84
CA ARG A 31 6.44 -1.08 5.63
C ARG A 31 6.18 -0.83 4.16
N VAL A 32 5.11 -0.07 3.90
CA VAL A 32 4.74 0.43 2.58
C VAL A 32 4.63 1.94 2.64
N LEU A 33 5.14 2.59 1.60
CA LEU A 33 4.95 4.00 1.35
C LEU A 33 3.73 4.14 0.46
N LEU A 34 2.73 4.84 0.97
CA LEU A 34 1.46 5.12 0.34
C LEU A 34 1.42 6.60 -0.07
N GLU A 35 0.72 6.89 -1.15
CA GLU A 35 0.44 8.24 -1.61
C GLU A 35 -1.07 8.43 -1.79
N ASP A 36 -1.60 9.49 -1.21
CA ASP A 36 -2.98 9.91 -1.38
C ASP A 36 -3.14 10.47 -2.81
N PRO A 37 -3.98 9.86 -3.67
CA PRO A 37 -4.15 10.33 -5.05
C PRO A 37 -4.89 11.67 -5.14
N ASP A 38 -5.66 12.06 -4.12
CA ASP A 38 -6.43 13.30 -4.10
C ASP A 38 -5.56 14.48 -3.64
N THR A 39 -4.70 14.28 -2.65
CA THR A 39 -3.88 15.36 -2.07
C THR A 39 -2.40 15.32 -2.46
N GLY A 40 -1.91 14.15 -2.89
CA GLY A 40 -0.49 13.89 -3.12
C GLY A 40 0.34 13.67 -1.84
N ASP A 41 -0.31 13.59 -0.68
CA ASP A 41 0.37 13.33 0.60
C ASP A 41 0.94 11.91 0.65
N LYS A 42 2.10 11.77 1.27
CA LYS A 42 2.77 10.47 1.42
C LYS A 42 2.71 10.01 2.87
N VAL A 43 2.29 8.78 3.09
CA VAL A 43 2.20 8.16 4.42
C VAL A 43 2.89 6.80 4.41
N GLU A 44 3.63 6.48 5.48
CA GLU A 44 4.14 5.14 5.70
C GLU A 44 3.16 4.35 6.57
N ALA A 45 2.78 3.17 6.11
CA ALA A 45 1.95 2.22 6.84
C ALA A 45 2.64 0.85 6.91
N LEU A 46 2.18 -0.03 7.79
CA LEU A 46 2.61 -1.43 7.76
C LEU A 46 1.86 -2.14 6.64
N ALA A 47 2.54 -3.06 5.97
CA ALA A 47 1.93 -3.89 4.92
C ALA A 47 0.77 -4.74 5.47
N ASP A 48 0.78 -5.05 6.77
CA ASP A 48 -0.29 -5.77 7.46
C ASP A 48 -1.52 -4.89 7.81
N ASP A 49 -1.37 -3.55 7.81
CA ASP A 49 -2.46 -2.61 8.10
C ASP A 49 -3.19 -2.13 6.83
N VAL A 50 -2.73 -2.54 5.64
CA VAL A 50 -3.31 -2.13 4.36
C VAL A 50 -4.01 -3.30 3.70
N GLU A 51 -5.16 -3.02 3.11
CA GLU A 51 -5.96 -4.01 2.37
C GLU A 51 -5.79 -3.76 0.86
N PRO A 52 -5.35 -4.75 0.08
CA PRO A 52 -5.29 -4.60 -1.37
C PRO A 52 -6.70 -4.44 -1.93
N ASP A 53 -6.88 -3.46 -2.83
CA ASP A 53 -8.09 -3.36 -3.62
C ASP A 53 -7.99 -4.44 -4.71
N ASP A 54 -8.64 -5.58 -4.49
CA ASP A 54 -8.64 -6.75 -5.38
C ASP A 54 -9.47 -6.44 -6.65
N ASP A 55 -9.03 -5.45 -7.44
CA ASP A 55 -9.61 -5.13 -8.75
C ASP A 55 -8.72 -5.64 -9.91
N SER A 56 -7.68 -6.44 -9.61
CA SER A 56 -6.86 -7.14 -10.61
C SER A 56 -7.23 -8.62 -10.73
N ALA A 57 -8.50 -8.88 -10.99
CA ALA A 57 -8.98 -10.16 -11.49
C ALA A 57 -9.84 -9.93 -12.76
N ALA A 58 -9.19 -9.63 -13.88
CA ALA A 58 -9.80 -9.69 -15.21
C ALA A 58 -8.78 -10.19 -16.25
#